data_AF-A0A4R8HHF1-F1
#
_entry.id   AF-A0A4R8HHF1-F1
#
_cell.length_a   1.000
_cell.length_b   1.000
_cell.length_c   1.000
_cell.angle_alpha   90.00
_cell.angle_beta   90.00
_cell.angle_gamma   90.00
#
_symmetry.space_group_name_H-M   'P 1'
#
loop_
_entity.id
_entity.type
_entity.pdbx_description
1 polymer ?
#
loop_
_entity_poly.entity_id
_entity_poly.type
_entity_poly.pdbx_seq_one_letter_code
_entity_poly.pdbx_strand_id
1 'polypeptide(L)'
;MVFPDLKSPTSSSPLGDRLYDELIDGLHQAIPDAKERKKVIHSMRKSFGNTLKQEGIHSEIRGDIMGHSGATPSEEIYCDAIALAKMLPSIMKIPIVTAHLQPHPIRLLPWVEEKLPPPFSRKRREAEGAGPRPRQARKIKGEPDRC
;
A
#
# COMPACT_ATOMS: atom_id res chain seq x y z
N MET A 1 3.41 -7.94 -16.60
CA MET A 1 3.20 -7.60 -15.18
C MET A 1 4.36 -6.71 -14.74
N VAL A 2 4.11 -5.60 -14.05
CA VAL A 2 5.11 -4.52 -13.82
C VAL A 2 5.94 -4.73 -12.53
N PHE A 3 5.41 -5.45 -11.53
CA PHE A 3 6.07 -5.70 -10.24
C PHE A 3 6.07 -7.20 -9.87
N PRO A 4 6.93 -8.01 -10.52
CA PRO A 4 6.97 -9.47 -10.30
C PRO A 4 7.48 -9.85 -8.91
N ASP A 5 8.33 -9.01 -8.32
CA ASP A 5 8.91 -9.11 -6.98
C ASP A 5 7.86 -9.05 -5.85
N LEU A 6 6.74 -8.37 -6.05
CA LEU A 6 5.67 -8.31 -5.05
C LEU A 6 4.77 -9.56 -5.05
N LYS A 7 4.87 -10.44 -6.05
CA LYS A 7 4.01 -11.62 -6.16
C LYS A 7 4.65 -12.82 -5.49
N SER A 8 4.03 -13.34 -4.43
CA SER A 8 4.42 -14.65 -3.93
C SER A 8 3.88 -15.75 -4.84
N PRO A 9 4.72 -16.74 -5.19
CA PRO A 9 4.24 -17.95 -5.85
C PRO A 9 3.43 -18.85 -4.91
N THR A 10 3.50 -18.66 -3.58
CA THR A 10 2.91 -19.57 -2.59
C THR A 10 1.83 -18.94 -1.71
N SER A 11 1.60 -17.62 -1.80
CA SER A 11 0.68 -16.91 -0.92
C SER A 11 -0.11 -15.83 -1.65
N SER A 12 -1.37 -15.65 -1.24
CA SER A 12 -2.28 -14.62 -1.75
C SER A 12 -2.22 -13.31 -0.96
N SER A 13 -1.15 -13.08 -0.17
CA SER A 13 -1.03 -11.83 0.59
C SER A 13 -1.10 -10.63 -0.37
N PRO A 14 -1.75 -9.52 0.05
CA PRO A 14 -1.81 -8.30 -0.73
C PRO A 14 -0.42 -7.84 -1.16
N LEU A 15 -0.28 -7.37 -2.39
CA LEU A 15 1.00 -6.89 -2.93
C LEU A 15 1.53 -5.69 -2.13
N GLY A 16 0.62 -4.84 -1.61
CA GLY A 16 0.97 -3.68 -0.80
C GLY A 16 1.63 -4.02 0.53
N ASP A 17 1.19 -5.08 1.20
CA ASP A 17 1.79 -5.54 2.46
C ASP A 17 3.24 -5.99 2.23
N ARG A 18 3.51 -6.70 1.13
CA ARG A 18 4.88 -7.12 0.78
C ARG A 18 5.79 -5.95 0.43
N LEU A 19 5.29 -4.97 -0.32
CA LEU A 19 6.06 -3.75 -0.59
C LEU A 19 6.43 -3.05 0.72
N TYR A 20 5.51 -3.01 1.67
CA TYR A 20 5.76 -2.44 2.98
C TYR A 20 6.83 -3.22 3.75
N ASP A 21 6.71 -4.54 3.83
CA ASP A 21 7.65 -5.40 4.56
C ASP A 21 9.08 -5.32 4.01
N GLU A 22 9.26 -5.30 2.69
CA GLU A 22 10.59 -5.18 2.07
C GLU A 22 11.20 -3.78 2.25
N LEU A 23 10.37 -2.74 2.22
CA LEU A 23 10.84 -1.35 2.29
C LEU A 23 11.11 -0.87 3.72
N ILE A 24 10.35 -1.37 4.71
CA ILE A 24 10.44 -0.89 6.09
C ILE A 24 11.79 -1.23 6.73
N ASP A 25 12.38 -2.39 6.40
CA ASP A 25 13.67 -2.81 6.94
C ASP A 25 14.81 -1.92 6.43
N GLY A 26 14.79 -1.56 5.15
CA GLY A 26 15.74 -0.59 4.58
C GLY A 26 15.55 0.81 5.18
N LEU A 27 14.30 1.21 5.41
CA LEU A 27 13.99 2.50 6.01
C LEU A 27 14.46 2.60 7.47
N HIS A 28 14.30 1.55 8.27
CA HIS A 28 14.81 1.50 9.65
C HIS A 28 16.34 1.56 9.71
N GLN A 29 17.04 0.93 8.76
CA GLN A 29 18.49 1.02 8.66
C GLN A 29 18.95 2.43 8.28
N ALA A 30 18.29 3.06 7.31
CA ALA A 30 18.66 4.39 6.84
C ALA A 30 18.25 5.51 7.80
N ILE A 31 17.15 5.35 8.52
CA ILE A 31 16.57 6.33 9.43
C ILE A 31 16.12 5.62 10.72
N PRO A 32 17.04 5.40 11.68
CA PRO A 32 16.74 4.65 12.91
C PRO A 32 15.58 5.22 13.73
N ASP A 33 15.33 6.53 13.64
CA ASP A 33 14.25 7.23 14.34
C ASP A 33 13.02 7.52 13.45
N ALA A 34 12.87 6.81 12.32
CA ALA A 34 11.78 7.01 11.36
C ALA A 34 10.39 6.91 12.01
N LYS A 35 10.21 5.96 12.94
CA LYS A 35 8.93 5.75 13.62
C LYS A 35 8.55 6.93 14.52
N GLU A 36 9.51 7.45 15.28
CA GLU A 36 9.32 8.61 16.17
C GLU A 36 9.04 9.88 15.37
N ARG A 37 9.75 10.05 14.25
CA ARG A 37 9.55 11.15 13.29
C ARG A 37 8.32 11.00 12.41
N LYS A 38 7.53 9.92 12.58
CA LYS A 38 6.38 9.57 11.72
C LYS A 38 6.74 9.59 10.23
N LYS A 39 7.93 9.09 9.85
CA LYS A 39 8.42 9.02 8.47
C LYS A 39 8.23 7.64 7.83
N VAL A 40 7.12 6.97 8.12
CA VAL A 40 6.76 5.67 7.50
C VAL A 40 6.04 5.87 6.16
N ILE A 41 5.98 4.86 5.30
CA ILE A 41 5.32 4.95 3.97
C ILE A 41 3.92 5.55 4.05
N HIS A 42 3.13 5.17 5.06
CA HIS A 42 1.79 5.70 5.25
C HIS A 42 1.79 7.23 5.45
N SER A 43 2.76 7.79 6.17
CA SER A 43 2.83 9.23 6.36
C SER A 43 3.24 9.96 5.09
N MET A 44 4.11 9.38 4.27
CA MET A 44 4.44 9.92 2.94
C MET A 44 3.17 10.04 2.08
N ARG A 45 2.32 9.01 2.08
CA ARG A 45 1.02 9.03 1.39
C ARG A 45 0.08 10.11 1.94
N LYS A 46 0.05 10.32 3.27
CA LYS A 46 -0.75 11.39 3.89
C LYS A 46 -0.23 12.79 3.52
N SER A 47 1.09 12.98 3.53
CA SER A 47 1.75 14.23 3.13
C SER A 47 1.44 14.54 1.67
N PHE A 48 1.56 13.56 0.78
CA PHE A 48 1.18 13.69 -0.64
C PHE A 48 -0.28 14.13 -0.82
N GLY A 49 -1.21 13.47 -0.12
CA GLY A 49 -2.63 13.84 -0.14
C GLY A 49 -2.91 15.25 0.41
N ASN A 50 -2.13 15.71 1.39
CA ASN A 50 -2.21 17.06 1.92
C ASN A 50 -1.64 18.09 0.92
N THR A 51 -0.52 17.80 0.27
CA THR A 51 0.05 18.68 -0.76
C THR A 51 -0.93 18.86 -1.91
N LEU A 52 -1.56 17.79 -2.39
CA LEU A 52 -2.61 17.91 -3.41
C LEU A 52 -3.75 18.85 -2.98
N LYS A 53 -4.14 18.81 -1.71
CA LYS A 53 -5.15 19.71 -1.15
C LYS A 53 -4.67 21.16 -1.12
N GLN A 54 -3.42 21.41 -0.72
CA GLN A 54 -2.84 22.76 -0.69
C GLN A 54 -2.73 23.37 -2.10
N GLU A 55 -2.50 22.53 -3.12
CA GLU A 55 -2.49 22.91 -4.53
C GLU A 55 -3.90 23.10 -5.15
N GLY A 56 -4.95 23.08 -4.32
CA GLY A 56 -6.33 23.34 -4.72
C GLY A 56 -6.98 22.21 -5.52
N ILE A 57 -6.47 20.98 -5.46
CA ILE A 57 -7.00 19.86 -6.23
C ILE A 57 -8.25 19.30 -5.53
N HIS A 58 -9.32 19.11 -6.30
CA HIS A 58 -10.62 18.68 -5.81
C HIS A 58 -10.57 17.30 -5.15
N SER A 59 -11.47 17.03 -4.22
CA SER A 59 -11.50 15.78 -3.43
C SER A 59 -11.65 14.54 -4.29
N GLU A 60 -12.48 14.59 -5.33
CA GLU A 60 -12.72 13.48 -6.27
C GLU A 60 -11.44 13.10 -7.01
N ILE A 61 -10.78 14.07 -7.64
CA ILE A 61 -9.51 13.87 -8.36
C ILE A 61 -8.42 13.38 -7.39
N ARG A 62 -8.39 13.90 -6.15
CA ARG A 62 -7.48 13.39 -5.11
C ARG A 62 -7.79 11.93 -4.75
N GLY A 63 -9.07 11.58 -4.68
CA GLY A 63 -9.53 10.20 -4.48
C GLY A 63 -8.96 9.28 -5.54
N ASP A 64 -9.14 9.64 -6.81
CA ASP A 64 -8.62 8.88 -7.95
C ASP A 64 -7.09 8.74 -7.92
N ILE A 65 -6.35 9.84 -7.72
CA ILE A 65 -4.89 9.82 -7.64
C ILE A 65 -4.41 8.94 -6.49
N MET A 66 -5.10 8.99 -5.34
CA MET A 66 -4.74 8.19 -4.17
C MET A 66 -5.27 6.75 -4.26
N GLY A 67 -6.16 6.43 -5.20
CA GLY A 67 -6.85 5.14 -5.25
C GLY A 67 -7.76 4.93 -4.05
N HIS A 68 -8.50 5.95 -3.63
CA HIS A 68 -9.57 5.82 -2.66
C HIS A 68 -10.88 5.49 -3.35
N SER A 69 -11.69 4.69 -2.67
CA SER A 69 -13.11 4.56 -2.94
C SER A 69 -13.81 5.92 -2.85
N GLY A 70 -14.82 6.11 -3.70
CA GLY A 70 -15.69 7.28 -3.67
C GLY A 70 -16.54 7.28 -2.40
N ALA A 71 -16.92 8.47 -1.94
CA ALA A 71 -17.77 8.63 -0.76
C ALA A 71 -19.27 8.52 -1.10
N THR A 72 -19.61 8.61 -2.39
CA THR A 72 -20.99 8.63 -2.88
C THR A 72 -21.20 7.66 -4.05
N PRO A 73 -22.45 7.21 -4.30
CA PRO A 73 -22.77 6.40 -5.47
C PRO A 73 -22.37 7.06 -6.79
N SER A 74 -22.38 8.39 -6.88
CA SER A 74 -21.96 9.10 -8.09
C SER A 74 -20.45 9.02 -8.31
N GLU A 75 -19.66 8.98 -7.23
CA GLU A 75 -18.21 8.83 -7.28
C GLU A 75 -17.73 7.39 -7.52
N GLU A 76 -18.57 6.37 -7.31
CA GLU A 76 -18.17 4.96 -7.49
C GLU A 76 -18.94 4.17 -8.57
N ILE A 77 -20.24 4.47 -8.75
CA ILE A 77 -21.15 3.66 -9.58
C ILE A 77 -21.40 4.34 -10.93
N TYR A 78 -21.49 5.67 -10.94
CA TYR A 78 -21.92 6.43 -12.13
C TYR A 78 -20.80 7.19 -12.83
N CYS A 79 -19.60 7.23 -12.25
CA CYS A 79 -18.44 7.91 -12.84
C CYS A 79 -17.26 6.97 -12.89
N ASP A 80 -16.59 6.97 -14.04
CA ASP A 80 -15.29 6.30 -14.18
C ASP A 80 -14.20 7.12 -13.49
N ALA A 81 -13.18 6.42 -12.98
CA ALA A 81 -11.97 7.08 -12.52
C ALA A 81 -11.39 7.99 -13.61
N ILE A 82 -10.90 9.15 -13.22
CA ILE A 82 -10.35 10.11 -14.17
C ILE A 82 -9.19 9.48 -14.97
N ALA A 83 -9.15 9.72 -16.29
CA ALA A 83 -8.11 9.20 -17.15
C ALA A 83 -6.70 9.62 -16.67
N LEU A 84 -5.71 8.70 -16.74
CA LEU A 84 -4.32 8.94 -16.31
C LEU A 84 -3.74 10.25 -16.86
N ALA A 85 -3.96 10.51 -18.17
CA ALA A 85 -3.47 11.71 -18.84
C ALA A 85 -4.02 13.01 -18.22
N LYS A 86 -5.23 12.97 -17.64
CA LYS A 86 -5.86 14.10 -16.96
C LYS A 86 -5.42 14.26 -15.51
N MET A 87 -4.89 13.21 -14.87
CA MET A 87 -4.27 13.31 -13.53
C MET A 87 -2.89 13.95 -13.58
N LEU A 88 -2.14 13.75 -14.67
CA LEU A 88 -0.76 14.19 -14.79
C LEU A 88 -0.56 15.69 -14.46
N PRO A 89 -1.36 16.64 -14.97
CA PRO A 89 -1.21 18.06 -14.63
C PRO A 89 -1.35 18.35 -13.12
N SER A 90 -2.23 17.62 -12.44
CA SER A 90 -2.42 17.74 -10.99
C SER A 90 -1.22 17.20 -10.21
N ILE A 91 -0.65 16.09 -10.65
CA ILE A 91 0.56 15.50 -10.05
C ILE A 91 1.77 16.42 -10.26
N MET A 92 1.88 17.07 -11.42
CA MET A 92 2.99 17.98 -11.74
C MET A 92 3.02 19.26 -10.90
N LYS A 93 1.95 19.58 -10.16
CA LYS A 93 1.96 20.69 -9.17
C LYS A 93 2.75 20.34 -7.91
N ILE A 94 3.01 19.07 -7.65
CA ILE A 94 3.67 18.63 -6.43
C ILE A 94 5.18 18.88 -6.56
N PRO A 95 5.81 19.52 -5.56
CA PRO A 95 7.24 19.79 -5.61
C PRO A 95 8.05 18.49 -5.58
N ILE A 96 9.07 18.43 -6.44
CA ILE A 96 10.06 17.34 -6.43
C ILE A 96 11.06 17.61 -5.29
N VAL A 97 10.69 17.21 -4.08
CA VAL A 97 11.49 17.46 -2.87
C VAL A 97 12.87 16.78 -2.90
N THR A 98 13.07 15.79 -3.77
CA THR A 98 14.33 15.06 -3.95
C THR A 98 15.21 15.60 -5.08
N ALA A 99 14.82 16.70 -5.74
CA ALA A 99 15.57 17.24 -6.90
C ALA A 99 17.02 17.65 -6.57
N HIS A 100 17.32 17.88 -5.28
CA HIS A 100 18.66 18.21 -4.80
C HIS A 100 19.56 16.98 -4.59
N LEU A 101 19.00 15.76 -4.64
CA LEU A 101 19.75 14.52 -4.45
C LEU A 101 20.50 14.16 -5.74
N GLN A 102 21.76 13.76 -5.59
CA GLN A 102 22.53 13.24 -6.71
C GLN A 102 22.06 11.82 -7.07
N PRO A 103 21.94 11.48 -8.37
CA PRO A 103 21.64 10.12 -8.78
C PRO A 103 22.64 9.13 -8.19
N HIS A 104 22.14 8.01 -7.65
CA HIS A 104 22.97 6.91 -7.18
C HIS A 104 22.67 5.66 -8.03
N PRO A 105 23.67 4.82 -8.33
CA PRO A 105 23.43 3.54 -9.00
C PRO A 105 22.37 2.72 -8.26
N ILE A 106 21.39 2.21 -9.01
CA ILE A 106 20.36 1.33 -8.47
C ILE A 106 21.02 0.02 -8.05
N ARG A 107 20.81 -0.38 -6.80
CA ARG A 107 21.21 -1.70 -6.29
C ARG A 107 19.95 -2.52 -6.06
N LEU A 108 19.84 -3.65 -6.73
CA LEU A 108 18.74 -4.57 -6.54
C LEU A 108 18.97 -5.38 -5.25
N LEU A 109 17.89 -5.95 -4.72
CA LEU A 109 18.02 -6.95 -3.67
C LEU A 109 18.79 -8.16 -4.22
N PRO A 110 19.69 -8.80 -3.46
CA PRO A 110 20.55 -9.87 -3.97
C PRO A 110 19.77 -10.99 -4.67
N TRP A 111 18.65 -11.43 -4.09
CA TRP A 111 17.82 -12.48 -4.67
C TRP A 111 17.11 -12.06 -5.98
N VAL A 112 16.87 -10.76 -6.18
CA VAL A 112 16.32 -10.22 -7.43
C VAL A 112 17.39 -10.20 -8.51
N GLU A 113 18.60 -9.72 -8.17
CA GLU A 113 19.73 -9.68 -9.08
C GLU A 113 20.13 -11.10 -9.56
N GLU A 114 20.17 -12.05 -8.64
CA GLU A 114 20.50 -13.45 -8.90
C GLU A 114 19.33 -14.27 -9.46
N LYS A 115 18.15 -13.66 -9.66
CA LYS A 115 16.91 -14.33 -10.13
C LYS A 115 16.51 -15.55 -9.27
N LEU A 116 16.80 -15.49 -7.98
CA LEU A 116 16.45 -16.51 -7.01
C LEU A 116 14.95 -16.45 -6.67
N PRO A 117 14.37 -17.56 -6.18
CA PRO A 117 13.02 -17.52 -5.62
C PRO A 117 12.95 -16.53 -4.45
N PRO A 118 11.84 -15.78 -4.30
CA PRO A 118 11.72 -14.81 -3.22
C PRO A 118 11.85 -15.48 -1.84
N PRO A 119 12.49 -14.85 -0.85
CA PRO A 119 12.72 -15.45 0.48
C PRO A 119 11.43 -15.84 1.21
N PHE A 120 10.32 -15.20 0.86
CA PHE A 120 8.97 -15.46 1.38
C PHE A 120 8.20 -16.54 0.60
N SER A 121 8.79 -17.21 -0.41
CA SER A 121 8.16 -18.29 -1.17
C SER A 121 8.10 -19.63 -0.40
N ARG A 122 8.00 -19.59 0.94
CA ARG A 122 7.94 -20.81 1.75
C ARG A 122 6.76 -21.66 1.28
N LYS A 123 7.03 -22.95 1.01
CA LYS A 123 5.98 -23.93 0.76
C LYS A 123 5.06 -23.92 1.98
N ARG A 124 3.75 -23.85 1.73
CA ARG A 124 2.75 -24.09 2.78
C ARG A 124 3.14 -25.40 3.46
N ARG A 125 3.34 -25.42 4.78
CA ARG A 125 3.45 -26.69 5.51
C ARG A 125 2.22 -27.50 5.11
N GLU A 126 2.43 -28.66 4.51
CA GLU A 126 1.36 -29.65 4.38
C GLU A 126 0.82 -29.84 5.79
N ALA A 127 -0.47 -29.58 5.96
CA ALA A 127 -1.12 -29.76 7.24
C ALA A 127 -1.27 -31.27 7.47
N GLU A 128 -0.17 -31.94 7.82
CA GLU A 128 -0.26 -33.23 8.47
C GLU A 128 -0.95 -33.00 9.82
N GLY A 129 -2.22 -33.42 9.91
CA GLY A 129 -2.86 -33.75 11.18
C GLY A 129 -3.72 -32.70 11.87
N ALA A 130 -4.25 -31.67 11.21
CA ALA A 130 -5.26 -30.80 11.83
C ALA A 130 -6.68 -31.28 11.49
N GLY A 131 -7.23 -32.15 12.35
CA GLY A 131 -8.65 -32.51 12.34
C GLY A 131 -9.57 -31.28 12.42
N PRO A 132 -10.88 -31.43 12.09
CA PRO A 132 -11.78 -30.31 11.93
C PRO A 132 -11.89 -29.50 13.22
N ARG A 133 -11.45 -28.24 13.17
CA ARG A 133 -11.62 -27.29 14.29
C ARG A 133 -13.11 -26.98 14.46
N PRO A 134 -13.66 -27.05 15.69
CA PRO A 134 -15.06 -26.72 15.91
C PRO A 134 -15.30 -25.24 15.61
N ARG A 135 -16.40 -24.96 14.90
CA ARG A 135 -16.86 -23.60 14.58
C ARG A 135 -17.15 -22.87 15.89
N GLN A 136 -16.35 -21.86 16.24
CA GLN A 136 -16.73 -20.93 17.31
C GLN A 136 -17.98 -20.17 16.85
N ALA A 137 -19.07 -20.35 17.60
CA ALA A 137 -20.31 -19.61 17.40
C ALA A 137 -20.04 -18.11 17.60
N ARG A 138 -20.43 -17.30 16.61
CA ARG A 138 -20.46 -15.84 16.73
C ARG A 138 -21.45 -15.48 17.85
N LYS A 139 -20.99 -14.84 18.92
CA LYS A 139 -21.88 -14.14 19.86
C LYS A 139 -22.62 -13.05 19.09
N ILE A 140 -23.92 -13.21 18.93
CA ILE A 140 -24.82 -12.16 18.48
C ILE A 140 -24.89 -11.16 19.63
N LYS A 141 -24.44 -9.92 19.39
CA LYS A 141 -24.59 -8.81 20.31
C LYS A 141 -25.83 -8.04 19.89
N GLY A 142 -26.87 -8.03 20.72
CA GLY A 142 -28.03 -7.17 20.53
C GLY A 142 -29.31 -7.77 21.08
N GLU A 143 -29.54 -7.57 22.38
CA GLU A 143 -30.90 -7.56 22.93
C GLU A 143 -31.08 -6.18 23.57
N PRO A 144 -32.06 -5.38 23.13
CA PRO A 144 -32.33 -4.07 23.71
C PRO A 144 -33.17 -4.22 24.97
N ASP A 145 -32.66 -3.73 26.11
CA ASP A 145 -33.46 -3.56 27.32
C ASP A 145 -34.66 -2.63 27.01
N ARG A 146 -35.87 -3.17 27.24
CA ARG A 146 -37.12 -2.40 27.24
C ARG A 146 -37.49 -2.02 28.67
N CYS A 147 -37.93 -0.76 28.79
CA CYS A 147 -38.65 -0.08 29.87
C CYS A 147 -37.85 0.25 31.13
#